data_AF-A0ABD6CAL3-F1
#
_entry.id   AF-A0ABD6CAL3-F1
#
_cell.length_a   1.000
_cell.length_b   1.000
_cell.length_c   1.000
_cell.angle_alpha   90.00
_cell.angle_beta   90.00
_cell.angle_gamma   90.00
#
_symmetry.space_group_name_H-M   'P 1'
#
loop_
_entity.id
_entity.type
_entity.pdbx_description
1 polymer ?
#
loop_
_entity_poly.entity_id
_entity_poly.type
_entity_poly.pdbx_seq_one_letter_code
_entity_poly.pdbx_strand_id
1 'polypeptide(L)'
;MSDQFAEKIMLAVTAVNECQYCTRYHSELARETGMDQATIDRLLESDIDAAVEDGERPALLFAQAYAEADEDPSPEAVGELREAYGPAKASDVQAFVRAIYFGNLVGNTYDAARFAARRRARDGRRCLRNAAASVGQAIERVRERCPV
;
A
#
# COMPACT_ATOMS: atom_id res chain seq x y z
N MET A 1 10.32 21.86 -5.00
CA MET A 1 9.10 21.14 -5.45
C MET A 1 7.93 21.66 -4.63
N SER A 2 6.70 21.72 -5.16
CA SER A 2 5.52 22.10 -4.35
C SER A 2 5.02 20.90 -3.55
N ASP A 3 4.34 21.14 -2.44
CA ASP A 3 3.75 20.08 -1.61
C ASP A 3 2.72 19.26 -2.40
N GLN A 4 1.91 19.93 -3.22
CA GLN A 4 0.95 19.25 -4.09
C GLN A 4 1.64 18.30 -5.08
N PHE A 5 2.76 18.71 -5.68
CA PHE A 5 3.50 17.85 -6.61
C PHE A 5 4.15 16.66 -5.87
N ALA A 6 4.67 16.88 -4.66
CA ALA A 6 5.15 15.79 -3.83
C ALA A 6 4.04 14.76 -3.57
N GLU A 7 2.84 15.19 -3.16
CA GLU A 7 1.72 14.27 -2.91
C GLU A 7 1.25 13.53 -4.17
N LYS A 8 1.35 14.12 -5.37
CA LYS A 8 1.10 13.39 -6.62
C LYS A 8 2.08 12.22 -6.81
N ILE A 9 3.36 12.44 -6.50
CA ILE A 9 4.38 11.38 -6.53
C ILE A 9 4.05 10.30 -5.48
N MET A 10 3.66 10.70 -4.27
CA MET A 10 3.28 9.76 -3.21
C MET A 10 2.10 8.86 -3.65
N LEU A 11 1.08 9.46 -4.26
CA LEU A 11 -0.11 8.75 -4.74
C LEU A 11 0.20 7.84 -5.94
N ALA A 12 1.03 8.28 -6.89
CA ALA A 12 1.39 7.48 -8.07
C ALA A 12 2.09 6.16 -7.70
N VAL A 13 3.05 6.19 -6.77
CA VAL A 13 3.70 4.96 -6.27
C VAL A 13 2.73 4.12 -5.45
N THR A 14 1.92 4.77 -4.62
CA THR A 14 0.96 4.09 -3.73
C THR A 14 -0.13 3.36 -4.52
N ALA A 15 -0.54 3.88 -5.68
CA ALA A 15 -1.51 3.26 -6.58
C ALA A 15 -1.01 1.87 -7.04
N VAL A 16 0.24 1.79 -7.49
CA VAL A 16 0.88 0.54 -7.93
C VAL A 16 1.06 -0.44 -6.77
N ASN A 17 1.50 0.05 -5.61
CA ASN A 17 1.78 -0.79 -4.44
C ASN A 17 0.52 -1.16 -3.62
N GLU A 18 -0.64 -0.62 -3.97
CA GLU A 18 -1.95 -0.88 -3.35
C GLU A 18 -1.98 -0.77 -1.81
N CYS A 19 -1.21 0.16 -1.23
CA CYS A 19 -1.13 0.30 0.23
C CYS A 19 -2.29 1.13 0.80
N GLN A 20 -3.32 0.46 1.32
CA GLN A 20 -4.53 1.10 1.86
C GLN A 20 -4.27 2.21 2.91
N TYR A 21 -3.22 2.08 3.73
CA TYR A 21 -2.89 3.06 4.76
C TYR A 21 -2.32 4.33 4.13
N CYS A 22 -1.41 4.15 3.17
CA CYS A 22 -0.79 5.23 2.42
C CYS A 22 -1.80 5.90 1.49
N THR A 23 -2.69 5.15 0.83
CA THR A 23 -3.77 5.70 0.01
C THR A 23 -4.60 6.67 0.85
N ARG A 24 -5.09 6.25 2.01
CA ARG A 24 -5.89 7.12 2.87
C ARG A 24 -5.11 8.36 3.32
N TYR A 25 -3.88 8.18 3.79
CA TYR A 25 -3.07 9.26 4.35
C TYR A 25 -2.67 10.30 3.29
N HIS A 26 -2.15 9.86 2.14
CA HIS A 26 -1.71 10.76 1.08
C HIS A 26 -2.88 11.38 0.31
N SER A 27 -4.05 10.72 0.21
CA SER A 27 -5.25 11.37 -0.31
C SER A 27 -5.73 12.50 0.60
N GLU A 28 -5.59 12.36 1.92
CA GLU A 28 -5.92 13.41 2.89
C GLU A 28 -4.96 14.60 2.75
N LEU A 29 -3.64 14.35 2.74
CA LEU A 29 -2.63 15.40 2.52
C LEU A 29 -2.76 16.08 1.16
N ALA A 30 -2.99 15.33 0.09
CA ALA A 30 -3.21 15.88 -1.24
C ALA A 30 -4.37 16.90 -1.24
N ARG A 31 -5.48 16.59 -0.56
CA ARG A 31 -6.62 17.51 -0.41
C ARG A 31 -6.25 18.77 0.38
N GLU A 32 -5.43 18.64 1.43
CA GLU A 32 -4.95 19.79 2.21
C GLU A 32 -4.06 20.73 1.38
N THR A 33 -3.35 20.20 0.37
CA THR A 33 -2.61 21.03 -0.61
C THR A 33 -3.50 21.69 -1.67
N GLY A 34 -4.82 21.46 -1.62
CA GLY A 34 -5.78 21.98 -2.58
C GLY A 34 -5.94 21.14 -3.85
N MET A 35 -5.45 19.90 -3.87
CA MET A 35 -5.70 18.97 -4.99
C MET A 35 -7.17 18.57 -5.01
N ASP A 36 -7.78 18.61 -6.19
CA ASP A 36 -9.17 18.18 -6.34
C ASP A 36 -9.30 16.65 -6.31
N GLN A 37 -10.50 16.17 -5.95
CA GLN A 37 -10.74 14.75 -5.80
C GLN A 37 -10.59 13.97 -7.12
N ALA A 38 -10.94 14.56 -8.26
CA ALA A 38 -10.86 13.84 -9.54
C ALA A 38 -9.41 13.59 -9.95
N THR A 39 -8.49 14.53 -9.66
CA THR A 39 -7.06 14.32 -9.82
C THR A 39 -6.55 13.19 -8.93
N ILE A 40 -6.96 13.15 -7.66
CA ILE A 40 -6.57 12.07 -6.72
C ILE A 40 -7.06 10.71 -7.22
N ASP A 41 -8.33 10.62 -7.64
CA ASP A 41 -8.94 9.38 -8.10
C ASP A 41 -8.21 8.85 -9.36
N ARG A 42 -7.90 9.72 -10.32
CA ARG A 42 -7.14 9.34 -11.53
C ARG A 42 -5.73 8.83 -11.21
N LEU A 43 -5.02 9.49 -10.29
CA LEU A 43 -3.70 9.01 -9.85
C LEU A 43 -3.79 7.62 -9.21
N LEU A 44 -4.82 7.38 -8.40
CA LEU A 44 -5.06 6.06 -7.78
C LEU A 44 -5.51 5.00 -8.79
N GLU A 45 -6.11 5.40 -9.90
CA GLU A 45 -6.41 4.54 -11.06
C GLU A 45 -5.18 4.34 -11.98
N SER A 46 -4.03 4.92 -11.62
CA SER A 46 -2.80 4.94 -12.44
C SER A 46 -2.99 5.59 -13.83
N ASP A 47 -3.97 6.48 -13.96
CA ASP A 47 -4.19 7.30 -15.16
C ASP A 47 -3.42 8.63 -15.02
N ILE A 48 -2.12 8.57 -15.32
CA ILE A 48 -1.22 9.73 -15.23
C ILE A 48 -1.54 10.78 -16.30
N ASP A 49 -1.90 10.36 -17.51
CA ASP A 49 -2.10 11.26 -18.65
C ASP A 49 -3.32 12.18 -18.46
N ALA A 50 -4.34 11.72 -17.73
CA ALA A 50 -5.52 12.53 -17.43
C ALA A 50 -5.39 13.39 -16.16
N ALA A 51 -4.29 13.28 -15.40
CA ALA A 51 -4.20 13.81 -14.04
C ALA A 51 -3.28 15.03 -13.82
N VAL A 52 -2.48 15.48 -14.81
CA VAL A 52 -1.43 16.48 -14.54
C VAL A 52 -1.13 17.51 -15.63
N GLU A 53 -0.46 18.58 -15.22
CA GLU A 53 0.24 19.53 -16.09
C GLU A 53 1.45 18.88 -16.76
N ASP A 54 1.77 19.28 -17.99
CA ASP A 54 2.86 18.71 -18.81
C ASP A 54 4.22 18.64 -18.08
N GLY A 55 4.46 19.58 -17.16
CA GLY A 55 5.71 19.67 -16.40
C GLY A 55 5.88 18.64 -15.28
N GLU A 56 4.82 17.98 -14.82
CA GLU A 56 4.88 16.98 -13.72
C GLU A 56 4.88 15.54 -14.26
N ARG A 57 4.38 15.36 -15.48
CA ARG A 57 4.19 14.06 -16.13
C ARG A 57 5.44 13.17 -16.13
N PRO A 58 6.65 13.64 -16.48
CA PRO A 58 7.85 12.78 -16.45
C PRO A 58 8.15 12.19 -15.06
N ALA A 59 7.94 12.95 -13.99
CA ALA A 59 8.17 12.45 -12.63
C ALA A 59 7.15 11.40 -12.22
N LEU A 60 5.88 11.56 -12.62
CA LEU A 60 4.83 10.61 -12.27
C LEU A 60 4.94 9.30 -13.04
N LEU A 61 5.29 9.37 -14.33
CA LEU A 61 5.61 8.16 -15.11
C LEU A 61 6.83 7.44 -14.54
N PHE A 62 7.87 8.18 -14.16
CA PHE A 62 9.02 7.59 -13.47
C PHE A 62 8.61 6.94 -12.13
N ALA A 63 7.78 7.61 -11.33
CA ALA A 63 7.32 7.09 -10.04
C ALA A 63 6.51 5.80 -10.20
N GLN A 64 5.60 5.76 -11.17
CA GLN A 64 4.85 4.55 -11.51
C GLN A 64 5.79 3.42 -11.96
N ALA A 65 6.65 3.69 -12.95
CA ALA A 65 7.59 2.69 -13.47
C ALA A 65 8.56 2.18 -12.39
N TYR A 66 8.99 3.05 -11.47
CA TYR A 66 9.83 2.67 -10.33
C TYR A 66 9.13 1.63 -9.44
N ALA A 67 7.84 1.85 -9.16
CA ALA A 67 7.04 0.95 -8.34
C ALA A 67 6.79 -0.39 -9.07
N GLU A 68 6.47 -0.33 -10.36
CA GLU A 68 6.25 -1.51 -11.21
C GLU A 68 7.52 -2.37 -11.37
N ALA A 69 8.70 -1.74 -11.32
CA ALA A 69 10.00 -2.38 -11.40
C ALA A 69 10.57 -2.83 -10.04
N ASP A 70 9.77 -2.81 -8.96
CA ASP A 70 10.19 -3.27 -7.62
C ASP A 70 11.48 -2.59 -7.12
N GLU A 71 11.54 -1.26 -7.25
CA GLU A 71 12.69 -0.43 -6.87
C GLU A 71 13.93 -0.48 -7.81
N ASP A 72 13.83 -1.15 -8.96
CA ASP A 72 14.91 -1.27 -9.94
C ASP A 72 14.66 -0.45 -11.24
N PRO A 73 14.64 0.89 -11.17
CA PRO A 73 14.48 1.71 -12.36
C PRO A 73 15.70 1.60 -13.26
N SER A 74 15.49 1.53 -14.58
CA SER A 74 16.59 1.48 -15.53
C SER A 74 17.45 2.76 -15.47
N PRO A 75 18.77 2.68 -15.77
CA PRO A 75 19.62 3.86 -15.87
C PRO A 75 19.11 4.89 -16.88
N GLU A 76 18.42 4.42 -17.92
CA GLU A 76 17.76 5.25 -18.93
C GLU A 76 16.61 6.06 -18.32
N ALA A 77 15.70 5.42 -17.57
CA ALA A 77 14.60 6.13 -16.90
C ALA A 77 15.11 7.19 -15.90
N VAL A 78 16.21 6.88 -15.18
CA VAL A 78 16.87 7.86 -14.31
C VAL A 78 17.52 8.99 -15.11
N GLY A 79 18.07 8.68 -16.29
CA GLY A 79 18.63 9.64 -17.24
C GLY A 79 17.57 10.61 -17.77
N GLU A 80 16.46 10.08 -18.28
CA GLU A 80 15.32 10.86 -18.79
C GLU A 80 14.75 11.80 -17.72
N LEU A 81 14.61 11.32 -16.48
CA LEU A 81 14.17 12.15 -15.35
C LEU A 81 15.13 13.32 -15.09
N ARG A 82 16.45 13.07 -15.17
CA ARG A 82 17.48 14.10 -15.00
C ARG A 82 17.49 15.08 -16.15
N GLU A 83 17.25 14.65 -17.38
CA GLU A 83 17.12 15.53 -18.54
C GLU A 83 15.89 16.43 -18.42
N ALA A 84 14.76 15.89 -17.94
CA ALA A 84 13.51 16.64 -17.77
C ALA A 84 13.58 17.72 -16.68
N TYR A 85 14.28 17.46 -15.57
CA TYR A 85 14.23 18.31 -14.37
C TYR A 85 15.56 18.93 -13.94
N GLY A 86 16.68 18.51 -14.52
CA GLY A 86 18.01 18.77 -13.99
C GLY A 86 18.32 17.93 -12.74
N PRO A 87 19.60 17.90 -12.32
CA PRO A 87 20.09 16.96 -11.33
C PRO A 87 19.47 17.15 -9.94
N ALA A 88 19.25 18.39 -9.51
CA ALA A 88 18.72 18.69 -8.17
C ALA A 88 17.26 18.22 -8.02
N LYS A 89 16.38 18.67 -8.92
CA LYS A 89 14.95 18.33 -8.85
C LYS A 89 14.69 16.85 -9.17
N ALA A 90 15.47 16.22 -10.06
CA ALA A 90 15.40 14.77 -10.27
C ALA A 90 15.82 13.97 -9.02
N SER A 91 16.77 14.48 -8.24
CA SER A 91 17.14 13.88 -6.96
C SER A 91 16.02 14.00 -5.93
N ASP A 92 15.32 15.14 -5.88
CA ASP A 92 14.14 15.31 -5.01
C ASP A 92 13.06 14.29 -5.37
N VAL A 93 12.70 14.16 -6.65
CA VAL A 93 11.71 13.18 -7.12
C VAL A 93 12.08 11.76 -6.68
N GLN A 94 13.33 11.33 -6.91
CA GLN A 94 13.80 10.01 -6.47
C GLN A 94 13.72 9.81 -4.97
N ALA A 95 14.00 10.86 -4.18
CA ALA A 95 13.90 10.79 -2.73
C ALA A 95 12.45 10.54 -2.27
N PHE A 96 11.48 11.27 -2.84
CA PHE A 96 10.06 11.05 -2.53
C PHE A 96 9.58 9.68 -2.97
N VAL A 97 9.91 9.24 -4.18
CA VAL A 97 9.57 7.90 -4.70
C VAL A 97 10.09 6.79 -3.77
N ARG A 98 11.36 6.86 -3.36
CA ARG A 98 11.94 5.89 -2.41
C ARG A 98 11.27 5.92 -1.05
N ALA A 99 10.99 7.12 -0.53
CA ALA A 99 10.37 7.28 0.78
C ALA A 99 8.98 6.64 0.83
N ILE A 100 8.14 6.91 -0.18
CA ILE A 100 6.80 6.32 -0.22
C ILE A 100 6.81 4.83 -0.54
N TYR A 101 7.69 4.38 -1.43
CA TYR A 101 7.84 2.96 -1.73
C TYR A 101 8.17 2.17 -0.44
N PHE A 102 9.14 2.64 0.35
CA PHE A 102 9.43 2.08 1.67
C PHE A 102 8.22 2.15 2.62
N GLY A 103 7.52 3.28 2.66
CA GLY A 103 6.30 3.44 3.45
C GLY A 103 5.20 2.43 3.08
N ASN A 104 5.02 2.16 1.79
CA ASN A 104 4.07 1.18 1.29
C ASN A 104 4.46 -0.24 1.74
N LEU A 105 5.73 -0.62 1.63
CA LEU A 105 6.24 -1.92 2.10
C LEU A 105 5.96 -2.12 3.59
N VAL A 106 6.22 -1.10 4.41
CA VAL A 106 5.94 -1.15 5.86
C VAL A 106 4.44 -1.31 6.12
N GLY A 107 3.60 -0.52 5.46
CA GLY A 107 2.14 -0.60 5.61
C GLY A 107 1.57 -1.97 5.22
N ASN A 108 2.00 -2.50 4.08
CA ASN A 108 1.55 -3.80 3.58
C ASN A 108 2.06 -4.96 4.46
N THR A 109 3.31 -4.87 4.94
CA THR A 109 3.87 -5.86 5.87
C THR A 109 3.11 -5.89 7.19
N TYR A 110 2.77 -4.71 7.72
CA TYR A 110 1.96 -4.61 8.93
C TYR A 110 0.56 -5.22 8.75
N ASP A 111 -0.09 -4.97 7.61
CA ASP A 111 -1.41 -5.55 7.33
C ASP A 111 -1.36 -7.07 7.27
N ALA A 112 -0.38 -7.61 6.55
CA ALA A 112 -0.15 -9.05 6.43
C ALA A 112 0.10 -9.70 7.80
N ALA A 113 0.95 -9.08 8.64
CA ALA A 113 1.23 -9.57 9.99
C ALA A 113 -0.04 -9.57 10.88
N ARG A 114 -0.82 -8.48 10.84
CA ARG A 114 -2.10 -8.35 11.55
C ARG A 114 -3.10 -9.42 11.10
N PHE A 115 -3.23 -9.64 9.80
CA PHE A 115 -4.11 -10.67 9.24
C PHE A 115 -3.68 -12.07 9.69
N ALA A 116 -2.39 -12.40 9.60
CA ALA A 116 -1.85 -13.69 10.02
C ALA A 116 -2.09 -13.96 11.52
N ALA A 117 -1.86 -12.97 12.38
CA ALA A 117 -2.13 -13.07 13.81
C ALA A 117 -3.63 -13.34 14.09
N ARG A 118 -4.52 -12.60 13.42
CA ARG A 118 -5.98 -12.79 13.54
C ARG A 118 -6.41 -14.19 13.08
N ARG A 119 -5.84 -14.68 11.98
CA ARG A 119 -6.11 -16.04 11.48
C ARG A 119 -5.71 -17.09 12.51
N ARG A 120 -4.45 -17.06 13.01
CA ARG A 120 -3.96 -17.98 14.03
C ARG A 120 -4.84 -18.00 15.29
N ALA A 121 -5.27 -16.82 15.74
CA ALA A 121 -6.17 -16.71 16.90
C ALA A 121 -7.56 -17.32 16.63
N ARG A 122 -8.11 -17.16 15.41
CA ARG A 122 -9.37 -17.79 15.01
C ARG A 122 -9.26 -19.31 14.94
N ASP A 123 -8.17 -19.82 14.37
CA ASP A 123 -7.92 -21.25 14.25
C ASP A 123 -7.75 -21.90 15.63
N GLY A 124 -7.00 -21.26 16.53
CA GLY A 124 -6.86 -21.70 17.92
C GLY A 124 -8.21 -21.76 18.65
N ARG A 125 -9.04 -20.71 18.54
CA ARG A 125 -10.40 -20.70 19.11
C ARG A 125 -11.29 -21.80 18.54
N ARG A 126 -11.18 -22.08 17.23
CA ARG A 126 -11.92 -23.17 16.58
C ARG A 126 -11.49 -24.54 17.11
N CYS A 127 -10.18 -24.78 17.24
CA CYS A 127 -9.65 -26.03 17.78
C CYS A 127 -10.13 -26.27 19.23
N LEU A 128 -10.00 -25.26 20.10
CA LEU A 128 -10.45 -25.36 21.49
C LEU A 128 -11.95 -25.66 21.62
N ARG A 129 -12.78 -24.98 20.83
CA ARG A 129 -14.24 -25.22 20.80
C ARG A 129 -14.58 -26.63 20.31
N ASN A 130 -13.90 -27.12 19.28
CA ASN A 130 -14.11 -28.48 18.78
C ASN A 130 -13.70 -29.51 19.82
N ALA A 131 -12.55 -29.33 20.48
CA ALA A 131 -12.09 -30.20 21.56
C ALA A 131 -13.08 -30.22 22.74
N ALA A 132 -13.56 -29.05 23.18
CA ALA A 132 -14.56 -28.95 24.23
C ALA A 132 -15.87 -29.68 23.87
N ALA A 133 -16.35 -29.53 22.63
CA ALA A 133 -17.53 -30.24 22.14
C ALA A 133 -17.34 -31.76 22.11
N SER A 134 -16.18 -32.25 21.65
CA SER A 134 -15.86 -33.69 21.65
C SER A 134 -15.77 -34.27 23.07
N VAL A 135 -15.17 -33.52 24.01
CA VAL A 135 -15.13 -33.91 25.43
C VAL A 135 -16.54 -33.97 26.02
N GLY A 136 -17.38 -32.97 25.76
CA GLY A 136 -18.78 -32.96 26.19
C GLY A 136 -19.55 -34.20 25.70
N GLN A 137 -19.45 -34.51 24.40
CA GLN A 137 -20.06 -35.70 23.82
C GLN A 137 -19.50 -37.03 24.38
N ALA A 138 -18.23 -37.07 24.78
CA ALA A 138 -17.64 -38.25 25.40
C ALA A 138 -18.18 -38.44 26.83
N ILE A 139 -18.29 -37.36 27.61
CA ILE A 139 -18.87 -37.37 28.96
C ILE A 139 -20.33 -37.83 28.92
N GLU A 140 -21.13 -37.29 28.00
CA GLU A 140 -22.54 -37.70 27.82
C GLU A 140 -22.65 -39.20 27.50
N ARG A 141 -21.84 -39.70 26.54
CA ARG A 141 -21.83 -41.13 26.19
C ARG A 141 -21.43 -42.05 27.36
N VAL A 142 -20.52 -41.61 28.22
CA VAL A 142 -20.15 -42.37 29.43
C VAL A 142 -21.30 -42.39 30.42
N ARG A 143 -21.98 -41.25 30.63
CA ARG A 143 -23.14 -41.13 31.52
C ARG A 143 -24.31 -42.00 31.06
N GLU A 144 -24.54 -42.12 29.76
CA GLU A 144 -25.58 -43.00 29.20
C GLU A 144 -25.26 -44.49 29.35
N ARG A 145 -23.97 -44.87 29.28
CA ARG A 145 -23.53 -46.27 29.40
C ARG A 145 -23.43 -46.76 30.85
N CYS A 146 -23.21 -45.87 31.80
CA CYS A 146 -23.14 -46.17 33.23
C CYS A 146 -24.20 -45.34 33.98
N PRO A 147 -25.49 -45.70 33.90
CA PRO A 147 -26.49 -45.08 34.74
C PRO A 147 -26.18 -45.44 36.20
N VAL A 148 -25.95 -44.42 37.03
CA VAL A 148 -25.87 -44.57 38.49
C VAL A 148 -27.27 -44.86 39.03
#